data_AF-A0A5A7NT48-F1
#
_entry.id   AF-A0A5A7NT48-F1
#
_cell.length_a   1.000
_cell.length_b   1.000
_cell.length_c   1.000
_cell.angle_alpha   90.00
_cell.angle_beta   90.00
_cell.angle_gamma   90.00
#
_symmetry.space_group_name_H-M   'P 1'
#
loop_
_entity.id
_entity.type
_entity.pdbx_description
1 polymer ?
#
loop_
_entity_poly.entity_id
_entity_poly.type
_entity_poly.pdbx_seq_one_letter_code
_entity_poly.pdbx_strand_id
1 'polypeptide(L)'
;MAEEPMNELSLMVARMKGMHLTLEKATGAIQLLAQAAKAVIPGAASAGLSLSDSDGRRASTGATDEVVREADNLQYARREGPSLEAWHTTRSILSMTWRAIRAGRAGGTRPRI
;
A
#
# COMPACT_ATOMS: atom_id res chain seq x y z
N MET A 1 1.12 14.94 27.03
CA MET A 1 1.78 13.65 26.72
C MET A 1 1.58 13.42 25.24
N ALA A 2 2.65 13.26 24.46
CA ALA A 2 2.53 13.05 23.01
C ALA A 2 2.00 11.63 22.77
N GLU A 3 0.83 11.53 22.18
CA GLU A 3 0.23 10.28 21.76
C GLU A 3 1.08 9.72 20.60
N GLU A 4 1.76 8.60 20.81
CA GLU A 4 2.60 7.99 19.78
C GLU A 4 1.71 7.55 18.60
N PRO A 5 1.99 7.96 17.35
CA PRO A 5 1.16 7.65 16.17
C PRO A 5 0.97 6.13 15.92
N MET A 6 1.76 5.29 16.58
CA MET A 6 1.61 3.83 16.57
C MET A 6 0.34 3.35 17.29
N ASN A 7 -0.16 4.11 18.28
CA ASN A 7 -1.28 3.69 19.11
C ASN A 7 -2.63 3.84 18.40
N GLU A 8 -2.81 4.91 17.60
CA GLU A 8 -4.05 5.17 16.85
C GLU A 8 -4.24 4.14 15.74
N LEU A 9 -3.15 3.80 15.03
CA LEU A 9 -3.15 2.76 14.02
C LEU A 9 -3.45 1.38 14.65
N SER A 10 -2.83 1.09 15.78
CA SER A 10 -3.07 -0.16 16.52
C SER A 10 -4.51 -0.26 17.03
N LEU A 11 -5.08 0.84 17.50
CA LEU A 11 -6.46 0.93 17.97
C LEU A 11 -7.46 0.78 16.81
N MET A 12 -7.17 1.37 15.65
CA MET A 12 -7.95 1.16 14.42
C MET A 12 -7.91 -0.31 13.97
N VAL A 13 -6.74 -0.93 13.95
CA VAL A 13 -6.58 -2.35 13.59
C VAL A 13 -7.33 -3.26 14.57
N ALA A 14 -7.27 -2.99 15.87
CA ALA A 14 -8.02 -3.75 16.89
C ALA A 14 -9.54 -3.62 16.72
N ARG A 15 -10.05 -2.42 16.39
CA ARG A 15 -11.48 -2.20 16.09
C ARG A 15 -11.91 -2.91 14.81
N MET A 16 -11.04 -2.95 13.79
CA MET A 16 -11.29 -3.70 12.56
C MET A 16 -11.36 -5.20 12.81
N LYS A 17 -10.48 -5.76 13.66
CA LYS A 17 -10.55 -7.18 14.06
C LYS A 17 -11.86 -7.56 14.75
N GLY A 18 -12.54 -6.62 15.42
CA GLY A 18 -13.84 -6.83 16.07
C GLY A 18 -15.06 -6.65 15.16
N MET A 19 -14.89 -6.11 13.94
CA MET A 19 -15.95 -6.04 12.94
C MET A 19 -15.87 -7.24 12.01
N HIS A 20 -17.01 -7.83 11.64
CA HIS A 20 -17.10 -8.67 10.46
C HIS A 20 -16.74 -7.81 9.23
N LEU A 21 -15.46 -7.80 8.88
CA LEU A 21 -14.90 -7.08 7.75
C LEU A 21 -15.39 -7.75 6.47
N THR A 22 -16.56 -7.32 6.00
CA THR A 22 -16.94 -7.57 4.61
C THR A 22 -15.93 -6.87 3.70
N LEU A 23 -15.76 -7.37 2.49
CA LEU A 23 -14.84 -6.78 1.50
C LEU A 23 -15.12 -5.28 1.27
N GLU A 24 -16.39 -4.89 1.28
CA GLU A 24 -16.83 -3.50 1.19
C GLU A 24 -16.31 -2.64 2.36
N LYS A 25 -16.52 -3.10 3.61
CA LYS A 25 -16.03 -2.39 4.80
C LYS A 25 -14.51 -2.33 4.84
N ALA A 26 -13.83 -3.40 4.44
CA ALA A 26 -12.38 -3.43 4.31
C ALA A 26 -11.89 -2.41 3.28
N THR A 27 -12.57 -2.29 2.15
CA THR A 27 -12.23 -1.30 1.11
C THR A 27 -12.37 0.13 1.61
N GLY A 28 -13.48 0.45 2.29
CA GLY A 28 -13.64 1.77 2.92
C GLY A 28 -12.58 2.06 3.99
N ALA A 29 -12.25 1.07 4.82
CA ALA A 29 -11.22 1.19 5.84
C ALA A 29 -9.82 1.46 5.24
N ILE A 30 -9.44 0.72 4.19
CA ILE A 30 -8.15 0.90 3.50
C ILE A 30 -8.07 2.29 2.85
N GLN A 31 -9.17 2.78 2.27
CA GLN A 31 -9.23 4.14 1.74
C GLN A 31 -8.98 5.20 2.81
N LEU A 32 -9.59 5.06 3.99
CA LEU A 32 -9.35 5.97 5.12
C LEU A 32 -7.90 5.90 5.61
N LEU A 33 -7.33 4.69 5.68
CA LEU A 33 -5.93 4.50 6.05
C LEU A 33 -4.96 5.13 5.04
N ALA A 34 -5.26 5.10 3.75
CA ALA A 34 -4.47 5.82 2.74
C ALA A 34 -4.49 7.32 2.96
N GLN A 35 -5.64 7.89 3.27
CA GLN A 35 -5.74 9.32 3.59
C GLN A 35 -4.99 9.66 4.88
N ALA A 36 -5.12 8.84 5.92
CA ALA A 36 -4.38 9.01 7.17
C ALA A 36 -2.86 8.94 6.94
N ALA A 37 -2.38 7.96 6.18
CA ALA A 37 -0.97 7.81 5.85
C ALA A 37 -0.40 9.04 5.14
N LYS A 38 -1.13 9.61 4.17
CA LYS A 38 -0.74 10.87 3.51
C LYS A 38 -0.69 12.04 4.51
N ALA A 39 -1.65 12.12 5.43
CA ALA A 39 -1.73 13.21 6.40
C ALA A 39 -0.59 13.17 7.43
N VAL A 40 -0.15 11.98 7.85
CA VAL A 40 0.85 11.84 8.93
C VAL A 40 2.30 11.76 8.43
N ILE A 41 2.55 11.49 7.15
CA ILE A 41 3.90 11.42 6.57
C ILE A 41 4.28 12.79 5.98
N PRO A 42 5.22 13.54 6.59
CA PRO A 42 5.61 14.85 6.08
C PRO A 42 6.19 14.76 4.66
N GLY A 43 5.72 15.62 3.77
CA GLY A 43 6.18 15.66 2.37
C GLY A 43 5.60 14.57 1.46
N ALA A 44 4.69 13.72 1.95
CA ALA A 44 3.98 12.76 1.11
C ALA A 44 3.02 13.50 0.16
N ALA A 45 3.33 13.46 -1.14
CA ALA A 45 2.43 14.00 -2.16
C ALA A 45 1.13 13.17 -2.27
N SER A 46 1.23 11.87 -2.01
CA SER A 46 0.21 10.87 -2.25
C SER A 46 0.47 9.60 -1.44
N ALA A 47 -0.57 8.82 -1.14
CA ALA A 47 -0.43 7.53 -0.50
C ALA A 47 -1.41 6.50 -1.08
N GLY A 48 -1.03 5.23 -1.00
CA GLY A 48 -1.86 4.10 -1.41
C GLY A 48 -1.60 2.91 -0.50
N LEU A 49 -2.66 2.16 -0.20
CA LEU A 49 -2.59 0.92 0.55
C LEU A 49 -3.30 -0.17 -0.25
N SER A 50 -2.75 -1.37 -0.17
CA SER A 50 -3.35 -2.57 -0.74
C SER A 50 -3.48 -3.64 0.33
N LEU A 51 -4.67 -4.23 0.44
CA LEU A 51 -4.89 -5.44 1.22
C LEU A 51 -4.71 -6.63 0.30
N SER A 52 -3.87 -7.58 0.71
CA SER A 52 -3.59 -8.79 -0.04
C SER A 52 -4.11 -10.02 0.72
N ASP A 53 -4.54 -11.04 -0.01
CA ASP A 53 -4.88 -12.35 0.56
C ASP A 53 -3.61 -13.13 0.98
N SER A 54 -3.79 -14.36 1.46
CA SER A 54 -2.69 -15.24 1.87
C SER A 54 -1.71 -15.57 0.75
N ASP A 55 -2.14 -15.45 -0.52
CA ASP A 55 -1.34 -15.75 -1.70
C ASP A 55 -0.68 -14.48 -2.28
N GLY A 56 -0.83 -13.33 -1.61
CA GLY A 56 -0.31 -12.05 -2.06
C GLY A 56 -1.10 -11.45 -3.22
N ARG A 57 -2.29 -11.98 -3.55
CA ARG A 57 -3.18 -11.36 -4.53
C ARG A 57 -3.91 -10.20 -3.86
N ARG A 58 -4.04 -9.09 -4.57
CA ARG A 58 -4.76 -7.93 -4.07
C ARG A 58 -6.23 -8.24 -3.89
N ALA A 59 -6.69 -8.18 -2.65
CA ALA A 59 -8.11 -8.30 -2.29
C ALA A 59 -8.81 -6.94 -2.37
N SER A 60 -8.15 -5.85 -1.94
CA SER A 60 -8.70 -4.49 -1.96
C SER A 60 -7.58 -3.45 -2.01
N THR A 61 -7.92 -2.20 -2.35
CA THR A 61 -6.99 -1.08 -2.45
C THR A 61 -7.66 0.23 -2.06
N GLY A 62 -6.87 1.17 -1.55
CA GLY A 62 -7.26 2.54 -1.27
C GLY A 62 -6.15 3.48 -1.72
N ALA A 63 -6.51 4.60 -2.31
CA ALA A 63 -5.56 5.55 -2.89
C ALA A 63 -6.02 6.99 -2.67
N THR A 64 -5.09 7.89 -2.37
CA THR A 64 -5.42 9.32 -2.18
C THR A 64 -5.66 10.07 -3.48
N ASP A 65 -5.18 9.52 -4.60
CA ASP A 65 -5.31 10.09 -5.93
C ASP A 65 -5.17 9.04 -7.02
N GLU A 66 -5.54 9.45 -8.22
CA GLU A 66 -5.57 8.61 -9.42
C GLU A 66 -4.17 8.13 -9.84
N VAL A 67 -3.15 8.94 -9.61
CA VAL A 67 -1.78 8.62 -10.03
C VAL A 67 -1.25 7.43 -9.24
N VAL A 68 -1.52 7.39 -7.93
CA VAL A 68 -1.22 6.25 -7.07
C VAL A 68 -2.08 5.05 -7.42
N ARG A 69 -3.40 5.23 -7.64
CA ARG A 69 -4.30 4.14 -8.02
C ARG A 69 -3.83 3.40 -9.27
N GLU A 70 -3.44 4.16 -10.30
CA GLU A 70 -2.93 3.58 -11.54
C GLU A 70 -1.56 2.92 -11.38
N ALA A 71 -0.68 3.50 -10.56
CA ALA A 71 0.61 2.89 -10.25
C ALA A 71 0.44 1.53 -9.52
N ASP A 72 -0.47 1.46 -8.55
CA ASP A 72 -0.81 0.23 -7.83
C ASP A 72 -1.43 -0.80 -8.79
N ASN A 73 -2.35 -0.38 -9.67
CA ASN A 73 -2.91 -1.27 -10.71
C ASN A 73 -1.84 -1.89 -11.59
N LEU A 74 -0.89 -1.09 -12.10
CA LEU A 74 0.19 -1.59 -12.94
C LEU A 74 1.10 -2.59 -12.21
N GLN A 75 1.47 -2.29 -10.97
CA GLN A 75 2.30 -3.16 -10.14
C GLN A 75 1.66 -4.53 -9.94
N TYR A 76 0.38 -4.55 -9.55
CA TYR A 76 -0.34 -5.81 -9.31
C TYR A 76 -0.67 -6.56 -10.61
N ALA A 77 -0.97 -5.85 -11.71
CA ALA A 77 -1.18 -6.48 -13.01
C ALA A 77 0.09 -7.16 -13.55
N ARG A 78 1.25 -6.53 -13.33
CA ARG A 78 2.56 -7.08 -13.75
C ARG A 78 3.19 -8.02 -12.74
N ARG A 79 2.61 -8.14 -11.54
CA ARG A 79 3.15 -8.90 -10.40
C ARG A 79 4.58 -8.49 -10.04
N GLU A 80 4.91 -7.21 -10.22
CA GLU A 80 6.24 -6.64 -9.96
C GLU A 80 6.10 -5.26 -9.32
N GLY A 81 6.96 -4.91 -8.37
CA GLY A 81 7.02 -3.57 -7.79
C GLY A 81 7.15 -3.55 -6.28
N PRO A 82 7.40 -2.35 -5.70
CA PRO A 82 7.83 -2.18 -4.33
C PRO A 82 6.87 -2.77 -3.28
N SER A 83 5.55 -2.59 -3.42
CA SER A 83 4.60 -3.15 -2.42
C SER A 83 4.47 -4.68 -2.51
N LEU A 84 4.66 -5.27 -3.69
CA LEU A 84 4.71 -6.74 -3.83
C LEU A 84 6.01 -7.31 -3.29
N GLU A 85 7.15 -6.65 -3.56
CA GLU A 85 8.45 -7.03 -2.98
C GLU A 85 8.41 -6.91 -1.45
N ALA A 86 7.82 -5.83 -0.92
CA ALA A 86 7.64 -5.65 0.51
C ALA A 86 6.79 -6.77 1.13
N TRP A 87 5.71 -7.18 0.47
CA TRP A 87 4.86 -8.30 0.90
C TRP A 87 5.63 -9.63 0.91
N HIS A 88 6.37 -9.93 -0.16
CA HIS A 88 7.13 -11.17 -0.28
C HIS A 88 8.30 -11.28 0.72
N THR A 89 8.97 -10.17 0.98
CA THR A 89 10.19 -10.16 1.82
C THR A 89 9.91 -9.86 3.28
N THR A 90 8.70 -9.39 3.61
CA THR A 90 8.33 -8.87 4.93
C THR A 90 9.31 -7.77 5.40
N ARG A 91 9.70 -6.89 4.47
CA ARG A 91 10.62 -5.77 4.72
C ARG A 91 10.09 -4.48 4.12
N SER A 92 10.46 -3.36 4.73
CA SER A 92 10.20 -2.03 4.16
C SER A 92 11.08 -1.80 2.93
N ILE A 93 10.47 -1.39 1.82
CA ILE A 93 11.16 -1.08 0.57
C ILE A 93 11.13 0.43 0.33
N LEU A 94 12.30 1.04 0.13
CA LEU A 94 12.43 2.43 -0.31
C LEU A 94 12.98 2.42 -1.74
N SER A 95 12.21 2.93 -2.70
CA SER A 95 12.61 2.98 -4.11
C SER A 95 12.47 4.38 -4.69
N MET A 96 13.59 5.03 -4.99
CA MET A 96 13.61 6.33 -5.68
C MET A 96 13.37 6.22 -7.19
N THR A 97 13.58 5.05 -7.79
CA THR A 97 13.59 4.84 -9.24
C THR A 97 12.34 4.15 -9.79
N TRP A 98 11.41 3.69 -8.94
CA TRP A 98 10.18 3.02 -9.40
C TRP A 98 9.37 3.86 -10.40
N ARG A 99 9.39 5.20 -10.28
CA ARG A 99 8.79 6.13 -11.27
C ARG A 99 9.33 5.95 -12.69
N ALA A 100 10.60 5.56 -12.85
CA ALA A 100 11.23 5.34 -14.16
C ALA A 100 10.83 3.99 -14.80
N ILE A 101 10.47 2.98 -13.99
CA ILE A 101 10.00 1.67 -14.48
C ILE A 101 8.58 1.77 -15.03
N ARG A 102 7.72 2.61 -14.42
CA ARG A 102 6.40 3.00 -14.96
C ARG A 102 6.49 3.54 -16.40
N ALA A 103 7.59 4.22 -16.75
CA ALA A 103 7.82 4.82 -18.06
C ALA A 103 8.43 3.87 -19.11
N GLY A 104 8.55 2.57 -18.83
CA GLY A 104 8.94 1.58 -19.84
C GLY A 104 10.42 1.48 -20.15
N ARG A 105 11.34 1.80 -19.23
CA ARG A 105 12.74 1.36 -19.36
C ARG A 105 12.88 -0.10 -18.96
N ALA A 106 12.67 -0.99 -19.92
CA ALA A 106 13.21 -2.33 -19.91
C ALA A 106 14.75 -2.24 -19.96
N GLY A 107 15.44 -2.52 -18.85
CA GLY A 107 16.92 -2.50 -18.87
C GLY A 107 17.62 -2.62 -17.51
N GLY A 108 16.92 -2.44 -16.39
CA GLY A 108 17.48 -2.74 -15.07
C GLY A 108 17.31 -4.21 -14.72
N THR A 109 18.39 -4.89 -14.37
CA THR A 109 18.45 -6.29 -13.93
C THR A 109 17.27 -6.69 -13.05
N ARG A 110 16.51 -7.67 -13.53
CA ARG A 110 15.42 -8.32 -12.81
C ARG A 110 15.97 -9.00 -11.55
N PRO A 111 15.48 -8.69 -10.34
CA PRO A 111 15.59 -9.64 -9.25
C PRO A 111 14.75 -10.86 -9.65
N ARG A 112 15.37 -12.05 -9.70
CA ARG A 112 14.59 -13.29 -9.75
C ARG A 112 14.00 -13.49 -8.36
N ILE A 113 12.68 -13.36 -8.28
CA ILE A 113 11.84 -13.94 -7.23
C ILE A 113 11.40 -15.33 -7.68
#